data_AF-A0A415D4Z1-F1
#
_entry.id   AF-A0A415D4Z1-F1
#
_cell.length_a   1.000
_cell.length_b   1.000
_cell.length_c   1.000
_cell.angle_alpha   90.00
_cell.angle_beta   90.00
_cell.angle_gamma   90.00
#
_symmetry.space_group_name_H-M   'P 1'
#
loop_
_entity.id
_entity.type
_entity.pdbx_description
1 polymer ?
#
loop_
_entity_poly.entity_id
_entity_poly.type
_entity_poly.pdbx_seq_one_letter_code
_entity_poly.pdbx_strand_id
1 'polypeptide(L)' 'MKMENTKHHRLTSFAETASEAPLQEPDRQYYFIEKAKDIFAEKCKEADRTLTFCVTTFGCQMNAVSENL' A
#
# COMPACT_ATOMS: atom_id res chain seq x y z
N MET A 1 -20.90 -28.65 -4.12
CA MET A 1 -20.29 -27.64 -5.01
C MET A 1 -18.97 -27.24 -4.38
N LYS A 2 -17.84 -27.60 -4.99
CA LYS A 2 -16.51 -27.30 -4.44
C LYS A 2 -16.27 -25.81 -4.64
N MET A 3 -16.22 -25.04 -3.55
CA MET A 3 -15.77 -23.66 -3.63
C MET A 3 -14.26 -23.71 -3.80
N GLU A 4 -13.79 -23.54 -5.03
CA GLU A 4 -12.38 -23.36 -5.31
C GLU A 4 -11.99 -22.00 -4.75
N ASN A 5 -11.25 -22.02 -3.64
CA ASN A 5 -10.58 -20.86 -3.08
C ASN A 5 -9.74 -20.22 -4.18
N THR A 6 -10.29 -19.19 -4.81
CA THR A 6 -9.58 -18.33 -5.75
C THR A 6 -8.41 -17.75 -4.97
N LYS A 7 -7.19 -18.06 -5.42
CA LYS A 7 -5.93 -17.69 -4.77
C LYS A 7 -5.77 -16.17 -4.71
N HIS A 8 -6.42 -15.50 -3.77
CA HIS A 8 -6.05 -14.16 -3.32
C HIS A 8 -5.10 -14.28 -2.12
N HIS A 9 -4.00 -14.99 -2.32
CA HIS A 9 -2.92 -15.06 -1.36
C HIS A 9 -1.76 -14.20 -1.84
N ARG A 10 -1.90 -12.87 -1.73
CA ARG A 10 -0.74 -11.97 -1.77
C ARG A 10 -0.89 -10.76 -0.84
N LEU A 11 -1.69 -10.90 0.20
CA LEU A 11 -1.37 -10.21 1.45
C LEU A 11 -0.42 -11.17 2.17
N THR A 12 0.88 -11.12 1.84
CA THR A 12 1.88 -11.59 2.80
C THR A 12 1.59 -10.87 4.11
N SER A 13 1.68 -11.59 5.23
CA SER A 13 1.29 -11.03 6.51
C SER A 13 2.02 -9.70 6.75
N PHE A 14 1.43 -8.75 7.47
CA PHE A 14 2.11 -7.48 7.81
C PHE A 14 3.53 -7.75 8.35
N ALA A 15 3.71 -8.85 9.09
CA ALA A 15 4.98 -9.32 9.61
C ALA A 15 6.04 -9.63 8.52
N GLU A 16 5.66 -10.15 7.36
CA GLU A 16 6.59 -10.52 6.28
C GLU A 16 7.10 -9.30 5.49
N THR A 17 6.34 -8.22 5.39
CA THR A 17 6.78 -6.98 4.70
C THR A 17 7.40 -5.96 5.64
N ALA A 18 7.05 -6.00 6.93
CA ALA A 18 7.59 -5.11 7.94
C ALA A 18 9.03 -5.45 8.35
N SER A 19 9.51 -6.67 8.12
CA SER A 19 10.89 -7.08 8.43
C SER A 19 11.94 -6.47 7.51
N GLU A 20 11.58 -6.17 6.26
CA GLU A 20 12.44 -5.54 5.25
C GLU A 20 12.34 -4.00 5.25
N ALA A 21 11.26 -3.46 5.84
CA ALA A 21 11.02 -2.03 5.85
C ALA A 21 12.05 -1.29 6.73
N PRO A 22 12.50 -0.08 6.33
CA PRO A 22 13.28 0.77 7.22
C PRO A 22 12.57 0.98 8.57
N LEU A 23 13.36 1.07 9.65
CA LEU A 23 12.82 1.30 10.98
C LEU A 23 12.54 2.78 11.27
N GLN A 24 13.22 3.68 10.57
CA GLN A 24 13.13 5.12 10.79
C GLN A 24 12.15 5.76 9.82
N GLU A 25 11.47 6.78 10.30
CA GLU A 25 10.69 7.69 9.46
C GLU A 25 11.59 8.84 8.96
N PRO A 26 11.35 9.38 7.74
CA PRO A 26 10.24 9.10 6.82
C PRO A 26 10.47 7.92 5.85
N ASP A 27 11.64 7.29 5.89
CA ASP A 27 12.02 6.23 4.92
C ASP A 27 11.04 5.06 4.93
N ARG A 28 10.53 4.70 6.11
CA ARG A 28 9.51 3.67 6.27
C ARG A 28 8.22 4.02 5.53
N GLN A 29 7.74 5.26 5.60
CA GLN A 29 6.58 5.73 4.84
C GLN A 29 6.81 5.59 3.32
N TYR A 30 7.95 6.07 2.81
CA TYR A 30 8.25 5.96 1.38
C TYR A 30 8.35 4.51 0.91
N TYR A 31 8.93 3.63 1.72
CA TYR A 31 8.99 2.20 1.42
C TYR A 31 7.60 1.59 1.15
N PHE A 32 6.62 1.86 2.03
CA PHE A 32 5.27 1.32 1.84
C PHE A 32 4.50 2.02 0.72
N ILE A 33 4.74 3.31 0.47
CA ILE A 33 4.16 4.04 -0.67
C ILE A 33 4.60 3.39 -1.99
N GLU A 34 5.89 3.08 -2.14
CA GLU A 34 6.39 2.41 -3.36
C GLU A 34 5.77 1.01 -3.53
N LYS A 35 5.74 0.19 -2.47
CA LYS A 35 5.08 -1.14 -2.53
C LYS A 35 3.59 -1.04 -2.88
N ALA A 36 2.90 -0.01 -2.37
CA ALA A 36 1.48 0.21 -2.66
C ALA A 36 1.23 0.57 -4.14
N LYS A 37 2.16 1.23 -4.83
CA LYS A 37 2.02 1.54 -6.27
C LYS A 37 1.93 0.28 -7.12
N ASP A 38 2.76 -0.73 -6.84
CA ASP A 38 2.75 -2.00 -7.57
C ASP A 38 1.42 -2.74 -7.39
N ILE A 39 0.94 -2.79 -6.14
CA ILE A 39 -0.35 -3.41 -5.79
C ILE A 39 -1.49 -2.66 -6.47
N PHE A 40 -1.47 -1.32 -6.44
CA PHE A 40 -2.48 -0.49 -7.08
C PHE A 40 -2.53 -0.74 -8.59
N ALA A 41 -1.37 -0.85 -9.25
CA ALA A 41 -1.29 -1.14 -10.68
C ALA A 41 -1.83 -2.53 -11.02
N GLU A 42 -1.50 -3.57 -10.24
CA GLU A 42 -2.07 -4.92 -10.39
C GLU A 42 -3.60 -4.88 -10.25
N LYS A 43 -4.10 -4.19 -9.22
CA LYS A 43 -5.55 -4.10 -8.95
C LYS A 43 -6.31 -3.26 -9.99
N CYS A 44 -5.72 -2.21 -10.54
CA CYS A 44 -6.32 -1.48 -11.65
C CYS A 44 -6.46 -2.34 -12.91
N LYS A 45 -5.45 -3.18 -13.20
CA LYS A 45 -5.50 -4.14 -14.32
C LYS A 45 -6.58 -5.20 -14.10
N GLU A 46 -6.67 -5.76 -12.89
CA GLU A 46 -7.73 -6.72 -12.53
C GLU A 46 -9.14 -6.13 -12.67
N ALA A 47 -9.31 -4.84 -12.37
CA ALA A 47 -10.60 -4.15 -12.41
C ALA A 47 -10.92 -3.51 -13.78
N ASP A 48 -10.00 -3.55 -14.75
CA ASP A 48 -10.06 -2.85 -16.03
C ASP A 48 -10.43 -1.36 -15.92
N ARG A 49 -10.03 -0.73 -14.82
CA ARG A 49 -10.26 0.69 -14.55
C ARG A 49 -9.31 1.21 -13.48
N THR A 50 -9.07 2.51 -13.49
CA THR A 50 -8.40 3.18 -12.37
C THR A 50 -9.27 3.09 -11.12
N LEU A 51 -8.69 2.61 -10.01
CA LEU A 51 -9.39 2.54 -8.74
C LEU A 51 -9.53 3.93 -8.12
N THR A 52 -10.69 4.18 -7.53
CA THR A 52 -11.00 5.38 -6.75
C THR A 52 -11.27 4.97 -5.30
N PHE A 53 -11.06 5.90 -4.38
CA PHE A 53 -11.31 5.67 -2.96
C PHE A 53 -12.05 6.86 -2.36
N CYS A 54 -12.87 6.58 -1.35
CA CYS A 54 -13.46 7.59 -0.50
C CYS A 54 -12.77 7.48 0.86
N VAL A 55 -12.14 8.57 1.30
CA VAL A 55 -11.50 8.63 2.62
C VAL A 55 -12.10 9.76 3.42
N THR A 56 -12.35 9.49 4.71
CA THR A 56 -12.61 10.53 5.70
C THR A 56 -11.40 10.56 6.62
N THR A 57 -10.52 11.54 6.42
CA THR A 57 -9.37 11.73 7.30
C THR A 57 -9.75 12.62 8.47
N PHE A 58 -9.68 12.11 9.69
CA PHE A 58 -9.56 12.95 10.87
C PHE A 58 -8.08 13.30 10.99
N GLY A 59 -7.74 14.58 10.81
CA GLY A 59 -6.38 15.05 10.52
C GLY A 59 -5.26 14.26 11.22
N CYS A 60 -4.61 13.38 10.48
CA CYS A 60 -3.37 12.74 10.88
C CYS A 60 -2.23 13.50 10.20
N GLN A 61 -1.25 13.95 10.97
CA GLN A 61 -0.12 14.73 10.47
C GLN A 61 0.81 13.81 9.69
N MET A 62 0.80 13.91 8.37
CA MET A 62 1.94 13.44 7.56
C MET A 62 3.05 14.47 7.71
N ASN A 63 4.26 14.02 8.02
CA ASN A 63 5.44 14.89 8.05
C ASN A 63 5.71 15.38 6.62
N ALA A 64 5.25 16.58 6.27
CA ALA A 64 5.61 17.23 5.03
C ALA A 64 7.05 17.75 5.15
N VAL A 65 7.98 17.13 4.43
CA VAL A 65 9.33 17.68 4.26
C VAL A 65 9.27 18.78 3.20
N SER A 66 9.23 20.04 3.63
CA SER A 66 9.56 21.17 2.75
C SER A 66 11.08 21.33 2.77
N GLU A 67 11.80 20.56 1.95
CA GLU A 67 13.16 20.96 1.58
C GLU A 67 13.03 22.23 0.73
N ASN A 68 13.68 23.32 1.15
CA ASN A 68 13.71 24.59 0.44
C ASN A 68 14.25 24.37 -0.99
N LEU A 69 13.39 24.52 -1.98
CA LEU A 69 13.75 24.79 -3.38
C LEU A 69 14.16 26.26 -3.54
#